data_AF-A0A7Y5LX86-F1
#
_entry.id   AF-A0A7Y5LX86-F1
#
_cell.length_a   1.000
_cell.length_b   1.000
_cell.length_c   1.000
_cell.angle_alpha   90.00
_cell.angle_beta   90.00
_cell.angle_gamma   90.00
#
_symmetry.space_group_name_H-M   'P 1'
#
loop_
_entity.id
_entity.type
_entity.pdbx_description
1 polymer ?
#
loop_
_entity_poly.entity_id
_entity_poly.type
_entity_poly.pdbx_seq_one_letter_code
_entity_poly.pdbx_strand_id
1 'polypeptide(L)'
;MRRVSARDARRLLLGGQGLCEDPARPATDGAVRALLDVLGFVQVDSVRVVERAHHLTLGARLDGYRPAMLDALLERDRAVFEHWTHDASIIPQADRVLRIQSGRLAPVLSEPEAARPPAPSRR
;
A
#
# COMPACT_ATOMS: atom_id res chain seq x y z
N MET A 1 9.48 18.15 20.60
CA MET A 1 9.66 17.74 19.18
C MET A 1 10.99 18.24 18.68
N ARG A 2 11.81 17.36 18.10
CA ARG A 2 13.08 17.74 17.47
C ARG A 2 12.78 18.33 16.09
N ARG A 3 13.23 19.56 15.83
CA ARG A 3 13.07 20.20 14.51
C ARG A 3 14.15 19.72 13.54
N VAL A 4 13.77 19.55 12.29
CA VAL A 4 14.66 19.16 11.18
C VAL A 4 14.61 20.29 10.14
N SER A 5 15.75 20.64 9.55
CA SER A 5 15.78 21.66 8.49
C SER A 5 15.02 21.18 7.26
N ALA A 6 14.47 22.08 6.45
CA ALA A 6 13.79 21.70 5.20
C ALA A 6 14.73 20.93 4.24
N ARG A 7 16.02 21.27 4.25
CA ARG A 7 17.06 20.58 3.49
C ARG A 7 17.20 19.13 3.93
N ASP A 8 17.29 18.90 5.24
CA ASP A 8 17.47 17.55 5.79
C ASP A 8 16.19 16.74 5.65
N ALA A 9 15.02 17.35 5.86
CA ALA A 9 13.73 16.71 5.62
C ALA A 9 13.57 16.23 4.17
N ARG A 10 13.98 17.04 3.19
CA ARG A 10 13.97 16.65 1.77
C ARG A 10 14.89 15.46 1.52
N ARG A 11 16.10 15.46 2.09
CA ARG A 11 17.04 14.34 1.95
C ARG A 11 16.50 13.06 2.56
N LEU A 12 15.90 13.14 3.74
CA LEU A 12 15.27 11.98 4.39
C LEU A 12 14.12 11.43 3.55
N LEU A 13 13.25 12.32 3.02
CA LEU A 13 12.15 11.90 2.15
C LEU A 13 12.65 11.23 0.87
N LEU A 14 13.58 11.87 0.15
CA LEU A 14 14.12 11.32 -1.10
C LEU A 14 14.88 10.01 -0.87
N GLY A 15 15.67 9.92 0.21
CA GLY A 15 16.37 8.70 0.60
C GLY A 15 15.42 7.57 0.95
N GLY A 16 14.38 7.85 1.76
CA GLY A 16 13.34 6.87 2.10
C GLY A 16 12.50 6.42 0.90
N GLN A 17 12.45 7.22 -0.16
CA GLN A 17 11.81 6.88 -1.43
C GLN A 17 12.76 6.21 -2.43
N GLY A 18 14.00 5.92 -2.05
CA GLY A 18 15.02 5.31 -2.93
C GLY A 18 15.46 6.20 -4.10
N LEU A 19 15.23 7.51 -4.02
CA LEU A 19 15.52 8.48 -5.09
C LEU A 19 16.91 9.13 -4.98
N CYS A 20 17.67 8.78 -3.94
CA CYS A 20 19.07 9.18 -3.80
C CYS A 20 20.06 8.14 -4.34
N GLU A 21 19.56 6.97 -4.75
CA GLU A 21 20.36 5.90 -5.34
C GLU A 21 20.66 6.19 -6.82
N ASP A 22 21.67 5.51 -7.38
CA ASP A 22 22.01 5.60 -8.79
C ASP A 22 20.85 5.07 -9.67
N PRO A 23 20.21 5.91 -10.51
CA PRO A 23 19.14 5.47 -11.39
C PRO A 23 19.62 4.51 -12.48
N ALA A 24 20.93 4.46 -12.78
CA ALA A 24 21.52 3.52 -13.73
C ALA A 24 21.73 2.11 -13.13
N ARG A 25 21.34 1.89 -11.86
CA ARG A 25 21.41 0.57 -11.24
C ARG A 25 20.59 -0.45 -12.05
N PRO A 26 21.18 -1.57 -12.48
CA PRO A 26 20.49 -2.54 -13.32
C PRO A 26 19.35 -3.23 -12.57
N ALA A 27 18.25 -3.44 -13.28
CA ALA A 27 17.12 -4.20 -12.79
C ALA A 27 17.42 -5.70 -12.80
N THR A 28 17.18 -6.35 -11.65
CA THR A 28 17.15 -7.80 -11.47
C THR A 28 15.98 -8.12 -10.54
N ASP A 29 15.48 -9.36 -10.53
CA ASP A 29 14.42 -9.79 -9.60
C ASP A 29 14.78 -9.42 -8.15
N GLY A 30 16.04 -9.63 -7.76
CA GLY A 30 16.56 -9.26 -6.44
C GLY A 30 16.61 -7.75 -6.19
N ALA A 31 16.98 -6.94 -7.19
CA ALA A 31 17.00 -5.49 -7.07
C ALA A 31 15.59 -4.88 -6.99
N VAL A 32 14.63 -5.46 -7.72
CA VAL A 32 13.21 -5.09 -7.64
C VAL A 32 12.68 -5.43 -6.24
N ARG A 33 12.97 -6.63 -5.73
CA ARG A 33 12.60 -7.02 -4.37
C ARG A 33 13.19 -6.07 -3.31
N ALA A 34 14.49 -5.81 -3.36
CA ALA A 34 15.15 -4.91 -2.42
C ALA A 34 14.56 -3.49 -2.47
N LEU A 35 14.19 -3.01 -3.66
CA LEU A 35 13.52 -1.72 -3.79
C LEU A 35 12.12 -1.73 -3.16
N LEU A 36 11.34 -2.80 -3.34
CA LEU A 36 10.04 -2.95 -2.67
C LEU A 36 10.18 -2.98 -1.15
N ASP A 37 11.23 -3.62 -0.61
CA ASP A 37 11.50 -3.62 0.84
C ASP A 37 11.83 -2.21 1.36
N VAL A 38 12.53 -1.38 0.57
CA VAL A 38 12.80 0.03 0.91
C VAL A 38 11.53 0.88 0.86
N LEU A 39 10.70 0.71 -0.18
CA LEU A 39 9.47 1.48 -0.36
C LEU A 39 8.34 1.04 0.59
N GLY A 40 8.39 -0.21 1.07
CA GLY A 40 7.35 -0.85 1.86
C GLY A 40 6.18 -1.37 1.03
N PHE A 41 5.77 -0.64 -0.01
CA PHE A 41 4.79 -1.09 -1.01
C PHE A 41 4.86 -0.21 -2.28
N VAL A 42 4.17 -0.64 -3.34
CA VAL A 42 3.84 0.20 -4.51
C VAL A 42 2.33 0.11 -4.75
N GLN A 43 1.72 1.22 -5.16
CA GLN A 43 0.29 1.26 -5.42
C GLN A 43 -0.03 0.70 -6.81
N VAL A 44 -0.87 -0.33 -6.84
CA VAL A 44 -1.44 -0.84 -8.08
C VAL A 44 -2.50 0.13 -8.57
N ASP A 45 -2.38 0.57 -9.82
CA ASP A 45 -3.29 1.53 -10.44
C ASP A 45 -4.00 0.86 -11.62
N SER A 46 -5.28 1.17 -11.81
CA SER A 46 -6.10 0.64 -12.90
C SER A 46 -5.95 1.44 -14.20
N VAL A 47 -5.41 2.66 -14.15
CA VAL A 47 -5.21 3.53 -15.32
C VAL A 47 -3.88 3.19 -16.00
N ARG A 48 -3.93 3.00 -17.32
CA ARG A 48 -2.77 2.67 -18.17
C ARG A 48 -2.80 3.46 -19.48
N VAL A 49 -2.67 4.79 -19.39
CA VAL A 49 -2.55 5.62 -20.61
C VAL A 49 -1.13 5.51 -21.22
N VAL A 50 -0.11 5.47 -20.36
CA VAL A 50 1.28 5.20 -20.77
C VAL A 50 1.70 3.83 -20.24
N GLU A 51 1.74 3.69 -18.93
CA GLU A 51 1.90 2.43 -18.19
C GLU A 51 1.29 2.62 -16.78
N ARG A 52 1.03 1.55 -16.04
CA ARG A 52 0.52 1.62 -14.66
C ARG A 52 1.56 2.26 -13.73
N ALA A 53 1.08 3.01 -12.73
CA ALA A 53 1.91 3.84 -11.85
C ALA A 53 3.04 3.07 -11.12
N HIS A 54 2.78 1.86 -10.65
CA HIS A 54 3.80 1.03 -9.98
C HIS A 54 4.93 0.63 -10.92
N HIS A 55 4.66 0.37 -12.20
CA HIS A 55 5.73 0.05 -13.15
C HIS A 55 6.56 1.29 -13.49
N LEU A 56 5.94 2.48 -13.58
CA LEU A 56 6.68 3.74 -13.74
C LEU A 56 7.55 4.05 -12.52
N THR A 57 7.02 3.80 -11.32
CA THR A 57 7.74 3.99 -10.05
C THR A 57 9.00 3.12 -9.97
N LEU A 58 8.90 1.85 -10.37
CA LEU A 58 10.02 0.92 -10.39
C LEU A 58 11.01 1.25 -11.53
N GLY A 59 10.51 1.54 -12.73
CA GLY A 59 11.32 1.89 -13.88
C GLY A 59 12.10 3.20 -13.73
N ALA A 60 11.60 4.16 -12.93
CA ALA A 60 12.32 5.39 -12.63
C ALA A 60 13.55 5.20 -11.72
N ARG A 61 13.69 4.02 -11.08
CA ARG A 61 14.74 3.73 -10.07
C ARG A 61 15.67 2.58 -10.46
N LEU A 62 15.31 1.82 -11.49
CA LEU A 62 16.02 0.63 -11.92
C LEU A 62 16.09 0.62 -13.44
N ASP A 63 17.31 0.75 -13.96
CA ASP A 63 17.55 0.70 -15.39
C ASP A 63 17.26 -0.70 -15.93
N GLY A 64 16.58 -0.77 -17.08
CA GLY A 64 16.19 -2.04 -17.67
C GLY A 64 15.04 -2.77 -16.97
N TYR A 65 14.31 -2.13 -16.04
CA TYR A 65 13.12 -2.73 -15.41
C TYR A 65 12.11 -3.23 -16.46
N ARG A 66 11.52 -4.40 -16.20
CA ARG A 66 10.45 -5.00 -17.02
C ARG A 66 9.33 -5.50 -16.10
N PRO A 67 8.04 -5.37 -16.47
CA PRO A 67 6.91 -5.86 -15.69
C PRO A 67 7.05 -7.33 -15.25
N ALA A 68 7.58 -8.19 -16.12
CA ALA A 68 7.82 -9.61 -15.84
C ALA A 68 8.68 -9.88 -14.59
N MET A 69 9.55 -8.95 -14.20
CA MET A 69 10.34 -9.07 -12.96
C MET A 69 9.45 -8.94 -11.73
N LEU A 70 8.43 -8.07 -11.76
CA LEU A 70 7.45 -7.96 -10.68
C LEU A 70 6.49 -9.17 -10.70
N ASP A 71 6.07 -9.62 -11.89
CA ASP A 71 5.20 -10.79 -12.03
C ASP A 71 5.89 -12.06 -11.48
N ALA A 72 7.19 -12.24 -11.73
CA ALA A 72 7.97 -13.32 -11.15
C ALA A 72 7.94 -13.32 -9.61
N LEU A 73 8.06 -12.14 -8.99
CA LEU A 73 8.00 -11.99 -7.54
C LEU A 73 6.60 -12.27 -6.98
N LEU A 74 5.54 -11.93 -7.71
CA LEU A 74 4.15 -12.17 -7.31
C LEU A 74 3.74 -13.65 -7.46
N GLU A 75 4.04 -14.24 -8.61
CA GLU A 75 3.46 -15.51 -9.03
C GLU A 75 4.38 -16.70 -8.81
N ARG A 76 5.63 -16.60 -9.28
CA ARG A 76 6.62 -17.69 -9.23
C ARG A 76 7.21 -17.81 -7.83
N ASP A 77 7.78 -16.71 -7.35
CA ASP A 77 8.57 -16.71 -6.12
C ASP A 77 7.70 -16.48 -4.87
N ARG A 78 6.47 -15.96 -5.06
CA ARG A 78 5.54 -15.57 -3.98
C ARG A 78 6.22 -14.72 -2.91
N ALA A 79 7.18 -13.93 -3.37
CA ALA A 79 8.06 -13.12 -2.56
C ALA A 79 7.35 -11.84 -2.13
N VAL A 80 6.41 -11.36 -2.94
CA VAL A 80 5.50 -10.26 -2.66
C VAL A 80 4.07 -10.69 -2.98
N PHE A 81 3.07 -9.99 -2.45
CA PHE A 81 1.66 -10.29 -2.70
C PHE A 81 0.91 -9.01 -3.03
N GLU A 82 -0.05 -9.11 -3.95
CA GLU A 82 -0.98 -8.02 -4.20
C GLU A 82 -2.03 -7.99 -3.10
N HIS A 83 -2.27 -6.81 -2.54
CA HIS A 83 -3.18 -6.64 -1.45
C HIS A 83 -4.01 -5.37 -1.60
N TRP A 84 -5.32 -5.52 -1.44
CA TRP A 84 -6.22 -4.38 -1.35
C TRP A 84 -6.08 -3.74 0.02
N THR A 85 -5.27 -2.68 0.08
CA THR A 85 -5.30 -1.70 1.18
C THR A 85 -6.40 -0.69 0.85
N HIS A 86 -7.43 -0.64 1.67
CA HIS A 86 -8.56 0.29 1.52
C HIS A 86 -8.05 1.73 1.71
N ASP A 87 -7.86 2.49 0.63
CA ASP A 87 -7.49 3.90 0.75
C ASP A 87 -8.69 4.82 0.55
N ALA A 88 -9.24 5.25 1.69
CA ALA A 88 -9.92 6.51 1.86
C ALA A 88 -9.72 6.95 3.32
N SER A 89 -9.21 8.18 3.53
CA SER A 89 -8.65 8.60 4.82
C SER A 89 -9.24 9.92 5.33
N ILE A 90 -9.75 9.96 6.57
CA ILE A 90 -9.79 11.17 7.42
C ILE A 90 -9.42 10.74 8.86
N ILE A 91 -8.53 11.50 9.49
CA ILE A 91 -7.81 11.19 10.73
C ILE A 91 -7.74 12.52 11.50
N PRO A 92 -7.62 12.60 12.84
CA PRO A 92 -7.48 11.57 13.87
C PRO A 92 -8.69 11.55 14.81
N GLN A 93 -8.57 11.14 16.07
CA GLN A 93 -9.04 12.15 17.03
C GLN A 93 -7.89 12.67 17.89
N ALA A 94 -7.07 11.76 18.39
CA ALA A 94 -5.69 12.02 18.78
C ALA A 94 -4.83 10.82 18.37
N ASP A 95 -5.05 10.33 17.14
CA ASP A 95 -4.23 9.34 16.43
C ASP A 95 -4.28 7.88 16.91
N ARG A 96 -5.46 7.26 17.05
CA ARG A 96 -5.53 5.93 17.71
C ARG A 96 -5.03 4.76 16.85
N VAL A 97 -3.71 4.53 16.96
CA VAL A 97 -2.95 3.27 16.87
C VAL A 97 -3.30 2.39 15.66
N LEU A 98 -2.78 2.77 14.49
CA LEU A 98 -2.86 2.07 13.20
C LEU A 98 -2.77 0.53 13.33
N ARG A 99 -3.92 -0.15 13.22
CA ARG A 99 -4.03 -1.56 12.79
C ARG A 99 -4.68 -1.56 11.41
N ILE A 100 -3.88 -1.80 10.39
CA ILE A 100 -4.36 -2.14 9.05
C ILE A 100 -4.71 -3.63 9.11
N GLN A 101 -5.97 -3.95 9.37
CA GLN A 101 -6.53 -5.27 9.06
C GLN A 101 -7.30 -5.17 7.76
N SER A 102 -6.80 -5.86 6.76
CA SER A 102 -7.55 -6.11 5.54
C SER A 102 -8.19 -7.49 5.61
N GLY A 103 -9.44 -7.54 5.16
CA GLY A 103 -10.09 -8.77 4.74
C GLY A 103 -10.94 -9.48 5.81
N ARG A 104 -12.21 -9.05 5.94
CA ARG A 104 -13.37 -9.90 5.63
C ARG A 104 -14.65 -9.06 5.75
N LEU A 105 -15.33 -8.80 4.64
CA LEU A 105 -16.78 -8.70 4.68
C LEU A 105 -17.28 -10.13 4.95
N ALA A 106 -17.40 -10.50 6.22
CA ALA A 106 -18.35 -11.54 6.56
C ALA A 106 -19.74 -10.98 6.19
N PRO A 107 -20.64 -11.77 5.58
CA PRO A 107 -22.02 -11.34 5.49
C PRO A 107 -22.48 -11.07 6.93
N VAL A 108 -23.11 -9.92 7.15
CA VAL A 108 -23.89 -9.69 8.37
C VAL A 108 -24.94 -10.80 8.38
N LEU A 109 -24.64 -11.89 9.07
CA LEU A 109 -25.66 -12.81 9.52
C LEU A 109 -26.54 -11.97 10.44
N SER A 110 -27.82 -11.97 10.09
CA SER A 110 -28.97 -11.43 10.80
C SER A 110 -28.72 -11.24 12.29
N GLU A 111 -29.01 -10.04 12.78
CA GLU A 111 -29.25 -9.77 14.20
C GLU A 111 -29.99 -10.98 14.83
N PRO A 112 -29.55 -11.52 15.99
CA PRO A 112 -30.43 -12.38 16.74
C PRO A 112 -31.61 -11.51 17.16
N GLU A 113 -32.82 -11.99 16.88
CA GLU A 113 -34.07 -11.38 17.27
C GLU A 113 -34.14 -11.22 18.80
N ALA A 114 -33.51 -10.17 19.31
CA ALA A 114 -33.59 -9.77 20.70
C ALA A 114 -34.88 -8.97 20.88
N ALA A 115 -35.95 -9.71 21.18
CA ALA A 115 -37.16 -9.27 21.89
C ALA A 115 -37.68 -7.87 21.53
N ARG A 116 -38.46 -7.81 20.45
CA ARG A 116 -39.42 -6.72 20.22
C ARG A 116 -40.32 -6.59 21.46
N PRO A 117 -40.41 -5.43 22.14
CA PRO A 117 -41.34 -5.27 23.25
C PRO A 117 -42.79 -5.42 22.74
N PRO A 118 -43.70 -6.03 23.52
CA PRO A 118 -45.07 -6.24 23.07
C PRO A 118 -45.76 -4.90 22.84
N ALA A 119 -46.53 -4.82 21.75
CA ALA A 119 -47.29 -3.62 21.39
C ALA A 119 -48.28 -3.25 22.52
N PRO A 120 -48.48 -1.94 22.80
CA PRO A 120 -49.42 -1.53 23.82
C PRO A 120 -50.85 -1.96 23.43
N SER A 121 -51.54 -2.59 24.38
CA SER A 121 -52.95 -2.94 24.23
C SER A 121 -53.77 -1.67 24.00
N ARG A 122 -54.48 -1.60 22.87
CA ARG A 122 -55.50 -0.56 22.66
C ARG A 122 -56.63 -0.78 23.66
N ARG A 123 -56.82 0.17 24.56
CA ARG A 123 -58.12 0.46 25.19
C ARG A 123 -58.70 1.68 24.50
#